data_AF-A0A840HWL0-F1
#
_entry.id   AF-A0A840HWL0-F1
#
_cell.length_a   1.000
_cell.length_b   1.000
_cell.length_c   1.000
_cell.angle_alpha   90.00
_cell.angle_beta   90.00
_cell.angle_gamma   90.00
#
_symmetry.space_group_name_H-M   'P 1'
#
loop_
_entity.id
_entity.type
_entity.pdbx_description
1 polymer ?
#
loop_
_entity_poly.entity_id
_entity_poly.type
_entity_poly.pdbx_seq_one_letter_code
_entity_poly.pdbx_strand_id
1 'polypeptide(L)'
;MHLINEGWACRYKLLPDGRRQITALFLPGDYCELGWTCDPAASQHVVALTNVRTIRLPCRELKQRAANDSQVYDLLWNDTRISADLQTEWIVNLGRKSALEKLSHLFCELYYRLKAAKLTCGDQCAMPLTQLDLADITGLTPVHVNRTLQEMRTLELIELRSRWLRIPDLNRLRQIALFDGRYLHAEVRAVDQMSTALSAEKKLLVS
;
A
#
# COMPACT_ATOMS: atom_id res chain seq x y z
N MET A 1 9.46 10.68 8.12
CA MET A 1 8.48 9.63 7.77
C MET A 1 7.08 10.16 8.02
N HIS A 2 6.07 9.65 7.32
CA HIS A 2 4.66 10.01 7.54
C HIS A 2 3.82 8.75 7.72
N LEU A 3 2.94 8.70 8.72
CA LEU A 3 1.91 7.65 8.80
C LEU A 3 0.66 8.14 8.06
N ILE A 4 0.14 7.36 7.13
CA ILE A 4 -1.11 7.67 6.42
C ILE A 4 -2.30 7.36 7.34
N ASN A 5 -3.09 8.38 7.67
CA ASN A 5 -4.34 8.20 8.44
C ASN A 5 -5.56 8.11 7.51
N GLU A 6 -5.58 8.92 6.45
CA GLU A 6 -6.64 8.95 5.45
C GLU A 6 -6.03 9.17 4.06
N GLY A 7 -6.69 8.65 3.04
CA GLY A 7 -6.27 8.81 1.65
C GLY A 7 -5.22 7.81 1.20
N TRP A 8 -4.80 7.96 -0.06
CA TRP A 8 -3.87 7.06 -0.74
C TRP A 8 -2.72 7.89 -1.31
N ALA A 9 -1.52 7.36 -1.22
CA ALA A 9 -0.33 7.90 -1.87
C ALA A 9 0.41 6.77 -2.59
N CYS A 10 1.33 7.13 -3.48
CA CYS A 10 2.19 6.17 -4.14
C CYS A 10 3.62 6.67 -4.26
N ARG A 11 4.55 5.71 -4.30
CA ARG A 11 5.92 5.94 -4.71
C ARG A 11 6.07 5.57 -6.18
N TYR A 12 6.73 6.40 -6.97
CA TYR A 12 6.93 6.11 -8.39
C TYR A 12 8.34 6.47 -8.87
N LYS A 13 8.69 5.91 -10.04
CA LYS A 13 9.87 6.28 -10.81
C LYS A 13 9.44 6.77 -12.20
N LEU A 14 10.08 7.82 -12.68
CA LEU A 14 9.92 8.30 -14.06
C LEU A 14 11.08 7.81 -14.90
N LEU A 15 10.76 7.43 -16.13
CA LEU A 15 11.72 7.19 -17.18
C LEU A 15 12.01 8.51 -17.93
N PRO A 16 13.17 8.63 -18.61
CA PRO A 16 13.50 9.83 -19.39
C PRO A 16 12.47 10.18 -20.48
N ASP A 17 11.71 9.19 -20.96
CA ASP A 17 10.65 9.34 -21.95
C ASP A 17 9.29 9.74 -21.34
N GLY A 18 9.24 9.99 -20.03
CA GLY A 18 8.03 10.39 -19.31
C GLY A 18 7.15 9.24 -18.84
N ARG A 19 7.46 7.98 -19.17
CA ARG A 19 6.71 6.84 -18.61
C ARG A 19 6.90 6.76 -17.11
N ARG A 20 5.83 6.39 -16.40
CA ARG A 20 5.79 6.26 -14.95
C ARG A 20 5.65 4.78 -14.57
N GLN A 21 6.38 4.35 -13.56
CA GLN A 21 6.16 3.07 -12.88
C GLN A 21 5.87 3.37 -11.41
N ILE A 22 4.70 2.97 -10.94
CA ILE A 22 4.38 2.97 -9.50
C ILE A 22 5.04 1.73 -8.88
N THR A 23 5.76 1.95 -7.79
CA THR A 23 6.62 0.95 -7.12
C THR A 23 6.19 0.65 -5.69
N ALA A 24 5.27 1.44 -5.14
CA ALA A 24 4.55 1.14 -3.91
C ALA A 24 3.26 1.97 -3.82
N LEU A 25 2.29 1.44 -3.09
CA LEU A 25 1.11 2.16 -2.63
C LEU A 25 1.18 2.31 -1.12
N PHE A 26 0.76 3.47 -0.62
CA PHE A 26 0.59 3.76 0.80
C PHE A 26 -0.89 4.03 1.06
N LEU A 27 -1.48 3.17 1.89
CA LEU A 27 -2.89 3.15 2.30
C LEU A 27 -2.98 3.59 3.76
N PRO A 28 -4.20 3.88 4.28
CA PRO A 28 -4.37 4.17 5.69
C PRO A 28 -3.81 3.04 6.58
N GLY A 29 -2.95 3.40 7.53
CA GLY A 29 -2.20 2.48 8.38
C GLY A 29 -0.74 2.28 7.96
N ASP A 30 -0.37 2.66 6.73
CA ASP A 30 1.00 2.45 6.24
C ASP A 30 1.93 3.60 6.61
N TYR A 31 3.20 3.26 6.87
CA TYR A 31 4.28 4.22 6.99
C TYR A 31 4.84 4.56 5.61
N CYS A 32 4.85 5.84 5.30
CA CYS A 32 5.37 6.38 4.07
C CYS A 32 6.89 6.57 4.16
N GLU A 33 7.57 5.75 3.36
CA GLU A 33 9.00 5.79 3.02
C GLU A 33 9.96 5.86 4.21
N LEU A 34 10.25 4.68 4.78
CA LEU A 34 11.30 4.50 5.78
C LEU A 34 12.70 4.85 5.26
N GLY A 35 12.96 4.77 3.94
CA GLY A 35 14.26 5.09 3.35
C GLY A 35 14.73 6.52 3.66
N TRP A 36 13.80 7.46 3.83
CA TRP A 36 14.09 8.83 4.27
C TRP A 36 14.67 8.92 5.69
N THR A 37 14.52 7.87 6.49
CA THR A 37 15.22 7.81 7.78
C THR A 37 16.71 7.54 7.56
N CYS A 38 17.09 6.69 6.61
CA CYS A 38 18.46 6.29 6.35
C CYS A 38 19.23 7.37 5.58
N ASP A 39 18.63 7.93 4.53
CA ASP A 39 19.24 8.96 3.70
C ASP A 39 18.19 10.04 3.33
N PRO A 40 18.31 11.27 3.86
CA PRO A 40 17.45 12.38 3.49
C PRO A 40 17.53 12.78 2.01
N ALA A 41 18.61 12.41 1.31
CA ALA A 41 18.79 12.62 -0.12
C ALA A 41 18.23 11.47 -0.98
N ALA A 42 17.71 10.39 -0.37
CA ALA A 42 17.04 9.30 -1.06
C ALA A 42 15.73 9.80 -1.69
N SER A 43 15.88 10.25 -2.94
CA SER A 43 14.94 10.97 -3.79
C SER A 43 13.84 10.09 -4.39
N GLN A 44 13.26 9.18 -3.60
CA GLN A 44 12.07 8.45 -4.05
C GLN A 44 10.86 9.37 -4.01
N HIS A 45 10.30 9.66 -5.18
CA HIS A 45 9.16 10.55 -5.30
C HIS A 45 7.89 9.87 -4.79
N VAL A 46 7.28 10.48 -3.78
CA VAL A 46 5.95 10.12 -3.28
C VAL A 46 4.97 11.21 -3.69
N VAL A 47 3.82 10.80 -4.21
CA VAL A 47 2.72 11.70 -4.55
C VAL A 47 1.42 11.19 -3.96
N ALA A 48 0.56 12.11 -3.55
CA ALA A 48 -0.79 11.80 -3.11
C ALA A 48 -1.66 11.45 -4.33
N LEU A 49 -2.35 10.32 -4.28
CA LEU A 49 -3.34 9.90 -5.29
C LEU A 49 -4.74 10.39 -4.97
N THR A 50 -5.01 10.69 -3.69
CA THR A 50 -6.22 11.34 -3.21
C THR A 50 -5.84 12.47 -2.25
N ASN A 51 -6.83 13.18 -1.69
CA ASN A 51 -6.57 13.97 -0.49
C ASN A 51 -6.05 13.04 0.61
N VAL A 52 -4.92 13.38 1.22
CA VAL A 52 -4.26 12.59 2.25
C VAL A 52 -4.20 13.35 3.57
N ARG A 53 -4.47 12.66 4.68
CA ARG A 53 -4.16 13.13 6.04
C ARG A 53 -3.07 12.26 6.60
N THR A 54 -2.00 12.88 7.08
CA THR A 54 -0.84 12.15 7.60
C THR A 54 -0.42 12.67 8.96
N ILE A 55 0.22 11.79 9.74
CA ILE A 55 0.94 12.16 10.96
C ILE A 55 2.42 12.21 10.62
N ARG A 56 3.05 13.37 10.81
CA ARG A 56 4.49 13.53 10.62
C ARG A 56 5.24 12.86 11.77
N LEU A 57 6.18 12.00 11.41
CA LEU A 57 7.05 11.28 12.33
C LEU A 57 8.51 11.69 12.04
N PRO A 58 9.13 12.55 12.89
CA PRO A 58 10.48 13.03 12.66
C PRO A 58 11.49 11.88 12.68
N CYS A 59 12.26 11.71 11.60
CA CYS A 59 13.19 10.59 11.46
C CYS A 59 14.24 10.54 12.57
N ARG A 60 14.72 11.70 13.04
CA ARG A 60 15.68 11.80 14.14
C ARG A 60 15.12 11.25 15.45
N GLU A 61 13.88 11.60 15.79
CA GLU A 61 13.22 11.14 17.01
C GLU A 61 12.92 9.65 16.96
N LEU A 62 12.47 9.14 15.81
CA LEU A 62 12.26 7.70 15.61
C LEU A 62 13.56 6.91 15.82
N LYS A 63 14.67 7.36 15.24
CA LYS A 63 15.98 6.71 15.43
C LYS A 63 16.41 6.71 16.89
N GLN A 64 16.25 7.84 17.58
CA GLN A 64 16.61 7.95 18.99
C GLN A 64 15.74 7.04 19.86
N ARG A 65 14.43 6.96 19.59
CA ARG A 65 13.53 6.07 20.32
C ARG A 65 13.85 4.61 20.06
N ALA A 66 14.04 4.21 18.80
CA ALA A 66 14.41 2.85 18.44
C ALA A 66 15.74 2.40 19.08
N ALA A 67 16.67 3.32 19.34
CA ALA A 67 17.90 3.01 20.05
C ALA A 67 17.70 2.70 21.55
N ASN A 68 16.57 3.11 22.14
CA ASN A 68 16.30 3.00 23.58
C ASN A 68 15.06 2.14 23.91
N ASP A 69 14.25 1.80 22.91
CA ASP A 69 13.00 1.04 23.05
C ASP A 69 12.95 -0.07 21.98
N SER A 70 13.08 -1.32 22.42
CA SER A 70 13.08 -2.49 21.54
C SER A 70 11.74 -2.67 20.82
N GLN A 71 10.62 -2.22 21.40
CA GLN A 71 9.34 -2.30 20.73
C GLN A 71 9.33 -1.38 19.51
N VAL A 72 9.75 -0.12 19.67
CA VAL A 72 9.84 0.82 18.53
C VAL A 72 10.81 0.31 17.46
N TYR A 73 11.93 -0.28 17.87
CA TYR A 73 12.87 -0.91 16.94
C TYR A 73 12.23 -2.05 16.14
N ASP A 74 11.59 -3.01 16.81
CA ASP A 74 10.96 -4.17 16.18
C ASP A 74 9.86 -3.76 15.20
N LEU A 75 9.13 -2.69 15.51
CA LEU A 75 8.10 -2.14 14.63
C LEU A 75 8.68 -1.57 13.33
N LEU A 76 9.75 -0.77 13.41
CA LEU A 76 10.41 -0.22 12.23
C LEU A 76 11.07 -1.33 11.39
N TRP A 77 11.64 -2.34 12.05
CA TRP A 77 12.25 -3.48 11.37
C TRP A 77 11.20 -4.34 10.65
N ASN A 78 10.07 -4.60 11.31
CA ASN A 78 8.95 -5.31 10.71
C ASN A 78 8.36 -4.56 9.50
N ASP A 79 8.18 -3.25 9.60
CA ASP A 79 7.70 -2.43 8.47
C ASP A 79 8.68 -2.45 7.29
N THR A 80 9.99 -2.41 7.57
CA THR A 80 11.04 -2.58 6.54
C THR A 80 10.95 -3.94 5.86
N ARG A 81 10.80 -5.03 6.63
CA ARG A 81 10.69 -6.39 6.08
C ARG A 81 9.41 -6.53 5.25
N ILE A 82 8.26 -6.08 5.75
CA ILE A 82 6.99 -6.12 5.00
C ILE A 82 7.12 -5.34 3.68
N SER A 83 7.78 -4.18 3.70
CA SER A 83 8.03 -3.38 2.49
C SER A 83 8.91 -4.10 1.47
N ALA A 84 9.89 -4.89 1.92
CA ALA A 84 10.74 -5.71 1.06
C ALA A 84 9.99 -6.93 0.48
N ASP A 85 9.17 -7.58 1.31
CA ASP A 85 8.33 -8.71 0.89
C ASP A 85 7.30 -8.25 -0.16
N LEU A 86 6.63 -7.11 0.06
CA LEU A 86 5.74 -6.45 -0.91
C LEU A 86 6.43 -6.19 -2.25
N GLN A 87 7.64 -5.63 -2.22
CA GLN A 87 8.41 -5.35 -3.44
C GLN A 87 8.79 -6.64 -4.19
N THR A 88 9.13 -7.71 -3.46
CA THR A 88 9.42 -9.01 -4.06
C THR A 88 8.20 -9.57 -4.78
N GLU A 89 7.02 -9.53 -4.15
CA GLU A 89 5.76 -9.96 -4.76
C GLU A 89 5.43 -9.12 -6.00
N TRP A 90 5.61 -7.80 -5.95
CA TRP A 90 5.38 -6.94 -7.09
C TRP A 90 6.35 -7.21 -8.25
N ILE A 91 7.62 -7.52 -7.98
CA ILE A 91 8.59 -7.92 -9.01
C ILE A 91 8.15 -9.21 -9.70
N VAL A 92 7.74 -10.24 -8.93
CA VAL A 92 7.24 -11.50 -9.47
C VAL A 92 5.97 -11.26 -10.30
N ASN A 93 5.06 -10.46 -9.77
CA ASN A 93 3.82 -10.08 -10.43
C ASN A 93 4.10 -9.40 -11.78
N LEU A 94 4.98 -8.41 -11.81
CA LEU A 94 5.38 -7.70 -13.03
C LEU A 94 6.03 -8.62 -14.07
N GLY A 95 6.93 -9.49 -13.64
CA GLY A 95 7.78 -10.29 -14.54
C GLY A 95 7.15 -11.58 -15.06
N ARG A 96 6.22 -12.21 -14.31
CA ARG A 96 5.77 -13.58 -14.60
C ARG A 96 4.26 -13.76 -14.74
N LYS A 97 3.43 -12.85 -14.21
CA LYS A 97 1.98 -13.00 -14.20
C LYS A 97 1.31 -12.46 -15.46
N SER A 98 0.22 -13.10 -15.88
CA SER A 98 -0.65 -12.62 -16.96
C SER A 98 -1.35 -11.30 -16.57
N ALA A 99 -1.94 -10.59 -17.52
CA ALA A 99 -2.63 -9.32 -17.21
C ALA A 99 -3.79 -9.52 -16.21
N LEU A 100 -4.55 -10.62 -16.37
CA LEU A 100 -5.65 -10.99 -15.48
C LEU A 100 -5.13 -11.32 -14.08
N GLU A 101 -4.07 -12.12 -13.97
CA GLU A 101 -3.41 -12.44 -12.70
C GLU A 101 -2.87 -11.18 -12.01
N LYS A 102 -2.26 -10.26 -12.77
CA LYS A 102 -1.68 -9.01 -12.26
C LYS A 102 -2.71 -8.14 -11.55
N LEU A 103 -3.84 -7.86 -12.22
CA LEU A 103 -4.91 -7.06 -11.64
C LEU A 103 -5.63 -7.81 -10.51
N SER A 104 -5.86 -9.11 -10.66
CA SER A 104 -6.48 -9.93 -9.61
C SER A 104 -5.63 -9.95 -8.33
N HIS A 105 -4.30 -10.04 -8.47
CA HIS A 105 -3.37 -9.99 -7.35
C HIS A 105 -3.40 -8.61 -6.66
N LEU A 106 -3.33 -7.52 -7.43
CA LEU A 106 -3.43 -6.17 -6.88
C LEU A 106 -4.74 -5.96 -6.10
N PHE A 107 -5.87 -6.43 -6.64
CA PHE A 107 -7.17 -6.29 -5.98
C PHE A 107 -7.30 -7.12 -4.71
N CYS A 108 -6.76 -8.35 -4.71
CA CYS A 108 -6.63 -9.13 -3.48
C CYS A 108 -5.79 -8.38 -2.44
N GLU A 109 -4.60 -7.89 -2.81
CA GLU A 109 -3.71 -7.17 -1.91
C GLU A 109 -4.39 -5.94 -1.30
N LEU A 110 -4.99 -5.09 -2.13
CA LEU A 110 -5.71 -3.88 -1.68
C LEU A 110 -6.83 -4.23 -0.71
N TYR A 111 -7.64 -5.24 -1.04
CA TYR A 111 -8.72 -5.69 -0.17
C TYR A 111 -8.20 -6.16 1.19
N TYR A 112 -7.16 -7.00 1.23
CA TYR A 112 -6.59 -7.49 2.49
C TYR A 112 -5.98 -6.38 3.34
N ARG A 113 -5.24 -5.45 2.72
CA ARG A 113 -4.65 -4.30 3.43
C ARG A 113 -5.72 -3.38 4.01
N LEU A 114 -6.76 -3.04 3.23
CA LEU A 114 -7.87 -2.23 3.71
C LEU A 114 -8.71 -2.97 4.77
N LYS A 115 -8.85 -4.30 4.65
CA LYS A 115 -9.53 -5.12 5.66
C LYS A 115 -8.77 -5.11 6.99
N ALA A 116 -7.44 -5.22 6.96
CA ALA A 116 -6.60 -5.10 8.15
C ALA A 116 -6.73 -3.71 8.81
N ALA A 117 -6.88 -2.66 7.99
CA ALA A 117 -7.18 -1.31 8.46
C ALA A 117 -8.66 -1.07 8.86
N LYS A 118 -9.53 -2.08 8.79
CA LYS A 118 -10.98 -1.99 9.05
C LYS A 118 -11.72 -1.01 8.12
N LEU A 119 -11.26 -0.87 6.88
CA LEU A 119 -11.79 0.03 5.85
C LEU A 119 -12.53 -0.71 4.72
N THR A 120 -13.09 -1.87 5.03
CA THR A 120 -13.93 -2.66 4.12
C THR A 120 -15.37 -2.68 4.59
N CYS A 121 -16.32 -2.69 3.66
CA CYS A 121 -17.74 -2.91 3.93
C CYS A 121 -18.17 -4.21 3.24
N GLY A 122 -18.26 -5.31 4.00
CA GLY A 122 -18.52 -6.63 3.44
C GLY A 122 -17.44 -7.04 2.43
N ASP A 123 -17.85 -7.25 1.19
CA ASP A 123 -17.02 -7.61 0.03
C ASP A 123 -16.49 -6.40 -0.75
N GLN A 124 -16.61 -5.19 -0.19
CA GLN A 124 -16.26 -3.92 -0.85
C GLN A 124 -15.15 -3.16 -0.15
N CYS A 125 -14.34 -2.46 -0.94
CA CYS A 125 -13.33 -1.53 -0.47
C CYS A 125 -13.20 -0.32 -1.41
N ALA A 126 -12.60 0.76 -0.90
CA ALA A 126 -12.33 1.94 -1.71
C ALA A 126 -11.34 1.63 -2.85
N MET A 127 -11.61 2.20 -4.02
CA MET A 127 -10.81 2.04 -5.23
C MET A 127 -10.69 3.38 -5.98
N PRO A 128 -9.87 4.31 -5.47
CA PRO A 128 -9.69 5.62 -6.10
C PRO A 128 -8.77 5.59 -7.33
N LEU A 129 -8.08 4.47 -7.57
CA LEU A 129 -7.09 4.33 -8.65
C LEU A 129 -7.74 4.43 -10.03
N THR A 130 -7.11 5.19 -10.91
CA THR A 130 -7.51 5.29 -12.32
C THR A 130 -6.94 4.13 -13.15
N GLN A 131 -7.41 3.96 -14.39
CA GLN A 131 -6.82 2.98 -15.31
C GLN A 131 -5.35 3.29 -15.64
N LEU A 132 -4.96 4.57 -15.62
CA LEU A 132 -3.56 4.98 -15.76
C LEU A 132 -2.74 4.55 -14.55
N ASP A 133 -3.25 4.73 -13.33
CA ASP A 133 -2.54 4.26 -12.13
C ASP A 133 -2.39 2.74 -12.13
N LEU A 134 -3.44 2.01 -12.53
CA LEU A 134 -3.39 0.56 -12.67
C LEU A 134 -2.36 0.11 -13.72
N ALA A 135 -2.26 0.82 -14.83
CA ALA A 135 -1.26 0.58 -15.86
C ALA A 135 0.16 0.78 -15.29
N ASP A 136 0.38 1.89 -14.60
CA ASP A 136 1.67 2.24 -14.01
C ASP A 136 2.06 1.31 -12.85
N ILE A 137 1.10 0.69 -12.16
CA ILE A 137 1.37 -0.34 -11.14
C ILE A 137 1.74 -1.67 -11.79
N THR A 138 0.96 -2.10 -12.79
CA THR A 138 1.06 -3.47 -13.36
C THR A 138 2.03 -3.60 -14.53
N GLY A 139 2.60 -2.48 -14.99
CA GLY A 139 3.45 -2.43 -16.18
C GLY A 139 2.69 -2.76 -17.46
N LEU A 140 1.36 -2.62 -17.46
CA LEU A 140 0.49 -2.84 -18.61
C LEU A 140 0.24 -1.50 -19.33
N THR A 141 -0.22 -1.55 -20.57
CA THR A 141 -0.74 -0.34 -21.23
C THR A 141 -2.14 -0.02 -20.71
N PRO A 142 -2.59 1.25 -20.72
CA PRO A 142 -3.95 1.61 -20.31
C PRO A 142 -5.05 0.88 -21.10
N VAL A 143 -4.82 0.63 -22.40
CA VAL A 143 -5.73 -0.14 -23.25
C VAL A 143 -5.79 -1.61 -22.81
N HIS A 144 -4.65 -2.21 -22.43
CA HIS A 144 -4.63 -3.57 -21.92
C HIS A 144 -5.35 -3.66 -20.57
N VAL A 145 -5.09 -2.71 -19.65
CA VAL A 145 -5.85 -2.61 -18.39
C VAL A 145 -7.35 -2.53 -18.66
N ASN A 146 -7.78 -1.68 -19.59
CA ASN A 146 -9.20 -1.54 -19.93
C ASN A 146 -9.82 -2.87 -20.37
N ARG A 147 -9.17 -3.57 -21.31
CA ARG A 147 -9.62 -4.88 -21.81
C ARG A 147 -9.68 -5.92 -20.70
N THR A 148 -8.65 -6.00 -19.85
CA THR A 148 -8.64 -6.95 -18.73
C THR A 148 -9.71 -6.61 -17.68
N LEU A 149 -9.96 -5.33 -17.39
CA LEU A 149 -11.07 -4.94 -16.52
C LEU A 149 -12.44 -5.28 -17.12
N GLN A 150 -12.60 -5.24 -18.44
CA GLN A 150 -13.82 -5.71 -19.10
C GLN A 150 -13.97 -7.22 -18.96
N GLU A 151 -12.91 -7.98 -19.21
CA GLU A 151 -12.86 -9.44 -19.02
C GLU A 151 -13.21 -9.83 -17.58
N MET A 152 -12.61 -9.16 -16.58
CA MET A 152 -12.92 -9.41 -15.16
C MET A 152 -14.39 -9.14 -14.82
N ARG A 153 -15.03 -8.15 -15.44
CA ARG A 153 -16.48 -7.89 -15.27
C ARG A 153 -17.33 -8.97 -15.93
N THR A 154 -16.98 -9.40 -17.14
CA THR A 154 -17.67 -10.48 -17.85
C THR A 154 -17.59 -11.81 -17.08
N LEU A 155 -16.46 -12.07 -16.42
CA LEU A 155 -16.26 -13.24 -15.57
C LEU A 155 -16.84 -13.08 -14.16
N GLU A 156 -17.47 -11.94 -13.86
CA GLU A 156 -18.07 -11.59 -12.56
C GLU A 156 -17.06 -11.63 -11.40
N LEU A 157 -15.79 -11.35 -11.67
CA LEU A 157 -14.73 -11.35 -10.66
C LEU A 157 -14.73 -10.08 -9.81
N ILE A 158 -15.19 -8.97 -10.39
CA ILE A 158 -15.23 -7.66 -9.74
C ILE A 158 -16.44 -6.85 -10.18
N GLU A 159 -16.85 -5.91 -9.33
CA GLU A 159 -17.64 -4.75 -9.75
C GLU A 159 -16.88 -3.46 -9.39
N LEU A 160 -16.75 -2.55 -10.36
CA LEU A 160 -16.11 -1.24 -10.17
C LEU A 160 -17.13 -0.15 -10.42
N ARG A 161 -17.56 0.56 -9.38
CA ARG A 161 -18.54 1.66 -9.46
C ARG A 161 -18.22 2.75 -8.45
N SER A 162 -18.36 4.02 -8.83
CA SER A 162 -18.25 5.17 -7.92
C SER A 162 -17.00 5.16 -7.01
N ARG A 163 -15.84 4.77 -7.52
CA ARG A 163 -14.57 4.59 -6.77
C ARG A 163 -14.62 3.51 -5.68
N TRP A 164 -15.48 2.52 -5.84
CA TRP A 164 -15.53 1.31 -5.03
C TRP A 164 -15.20 0.09 -5.88
N LEU A 165 -14.47 -0.84 -5.28
CA LEU A 165 -14.22 -2.19 -5.78
C LEU A 165 -15.03 -3.15 -4.91
N ARG A 166 -15.88 -3.95 -5.54
CA ARG A 166 -16.53 -5.11 -4.95
C ARG A 166 -15.91 -6.38 -5.51
N ILE A 167 -15.65 -7.35 -4.65
CA ILE A 167 -15.11 -8.66 -5.02
C ILE A 167 -16.12 -9.74 -4.58
N PRO A 168 -17.08 -10.14 -5.44
CA PRO A 168 -18.17 -11.03 -5.05
C PRO A 168 -17.69 -12.38 -4.50
N ASP A 169 -16.62 -12.93 -5.07
CA ASP A 169 -15.96 -14.14 -4.59
C ASP A 169 -14.45 -13.91 -4.47
N LEU A 170 -14.03 -13.54 -3.27
CA LEU A 170 -12.61 -13.33 -2.95
C LEU A 170 -11.78 -14.60 -3.12
N ASN A 171 -12.33 -15.79 -2.86
CA ASN A 171 -11.58 -17.04 -2.98
C ASN A 171 -11.29 -17.36 -4.45
N ARG A 172 -12.28 -17.18 -5.33
CA ARG A 172 -12.11 -17.32 -6.78
C ARG A 172 -11.08 -16.33 -7.31
N LEU A 173 -11.15 -15.06 -6.89
CA LEU A 173 -10.17 -14.04 -7.31
C LEU A 173 -8.75 -14.40 -6.85
N ARG A 174 -8.59 -14.92 -5.62
CA ARG A 174 -7.29 -15.37 -5.10
C ARG A 174 -6.69 -16.52 -5.89
N GLN A 175 -7.52 -17.49 -6.29
CA GLN A 175 -7.06 -18.62 -7.10
C GLN A 175 -6.54 -18.15 -8.46
N ILE A 176 -7.30 -17.29 -9.15
CA ILE A 176 -6.88 -16.68 -10.42
C ILE A 176 -5.59 -15.86 -10.24
N ALA A 177 -5.51 -15.10 -9.15
CA ALA A 177 -4.36 -14.26 -8.84
C ALA A 177 -3.11 -15.05 -8.45
N LEU A 178 -3.20 -16.36 -8.20
CA LEU A 178 -2.17 -17.13 -7.49
C LEU A 178 -1.72 -16.38 -6.23
N PHE A 179 -2.70 -15.89 -5.45
CA PHE A 179 -2.47 -14.97 -4.35
C PHE A 179 -2.32 -15.69 -3.02
N ASP A 180 -1.18 -15.44 -2.37
CA ASP A 180 -0.88 -15.86 -1.02
C ASP A 180 -0.55 -14.64 -0.16
N GLY A 181 -1.46 -14.27 0.75
CA GLY A 181 -1.34 -13.05 1.55
C GLY A 181 -0.39 -13.15 2.74
N ARG A 182 0.43 -14.20 2.86
CA ARG A 182 1.36 -14.37 4.01
C ARG A 182 2.35 -13.21 4.14
N TYR A 183 2.77 -12.61 3.03
CA TYR A 183 3.66 -11.44 3.04
C TYR A 183 3.02 -10.19 3.66
N LEU A 184 1.68 -10.14 3.77
CA LEU A 184 0.95 -9.05 4.43
C LEU A 184 0.80 -9.26 5.95
N HIS A 185 1.05 -10.47 6.46
CA HIS A 185 0.63 -10.92 7.79
C HIS A 185 1.78 -11.29 8.72
N ALA A 186 2.87 -10.54 8.68
CA ALA A 186 3.80 -10.58 9.79
C ALA A 186 3.35 -9.59 10.88
N GLU A 187 2.48 -10.11 11.74
CA GLU A 187 1.96 -9.54 12.99
C GLU A 187 1.51 -8.08 12.97
N VAL A 188 0.23 -7.95 12.66
CA VAL A 188 -0.67 -6.88 13.07
C VAL A 188 -0.50 -6.60 14.58
N ARG A 189 0.13 -5.47 14.94
CA ARG A 189 -0.35 -4.48 15.94
C ARG A 189 0.73 -3.45 16.27
N ALA A 190 0.63 -2.26 15.68
CA ALA A 190 1.34 -1.08 16.18
C ALA A 190 0.74 0.28 15.83
N VAL A 191 -0.42 0.32 15.19
CA VAL A 191 -1.07 1.61 14.90
C VAL A 191 -1.51 2.29 16.20
N ASP A 192 -1.96 1.51 17.20
CA ASP A 192 -2.27 2.04 18.53
C ASP A 192 -1.01 2.35 19.36
N GLN A 193 0.06 1.55 19.27
CA GLN A 193 1.21 1.72 20.14
C GLN A 193 2.10 2.90 19.73
N MET A 194 2.38 3.10 18.44
CA MET A 194 3.27 4.19 18.00
C MET A 194 2.58 5.56 18.07
N SER A 195 1.28 5.63 17.76
CA SER A 195 0.46 6.83 17.96
C SER A 195 0.28 7.17 19.44
N THR A 196 0.04 6.18 20.31
CA THR A 196 -0.09 6.40 21.77
C THR A 196 1.26 6.78 22.39
N ALA A 197 2.36 6.14 21.98
CA ALA A 197 3.71 6.47 22.43
C ALA A 197 4.16 7.88 22.03
N LEU A 198 3.66 8.42 20.91
CA LEU A 198 3.95 9.78 20.45
C LEU A 198 2.93 10.82 20.95
N SER A 199 1.70 10.42 21.23
CA SER A 199 0.63 11.31 21.73
C SER A 199 0.70 11.54 23.24
N ALA A 200 1.29 10.62 24.01
CA ALA A 200 1.44 10.75 25.47
C ALA A 200 2.25 12.00 25.88
N GLU A 201 3.16 12.50 25.04
CA GLU A 201 3.96 13.70 25.34
C GLU A 201 3.30 15.03 24.94
N LYS A 202 2.33 15.06 24.03
CA LYS A 202 1.60 16.30 23.73
C LYS A 202 0.74 16.79 24.91
N LYS A 203 0.46 15.92 25.89
CA LYS A 203 -0.19 16.31 27.16
C LYS A 203 0.78 16.82 28.23
N LEU A 204 2.10 16.63 28.10
CA LEU A 204 3.11 17.09 29.08
C LEU A 204 3.83 18.39 28.67
N LEU A 205 3.64 18.86 27.44
CA LEU A 205 4.27 20.10 26.93
C LEU A 205 3.28 21.28 26.80
N VAL A 206 2.06 21.13 27.31
CA VAL A 206 1.02 22.18 27.38
C VAL A 206 0.45 22.33 28.80
N SER A 207 1.24 21.99 29.83
CA SER A 207 0.92 22.23 31.24
C SER A 207 2.04 23.01 31.91
#